data_AF-A0A974XJU0-F1
#
_entry.id   AF-A0A974XJU0-F1
#
_cell.length_a   1.000
_cell.length_b   1.000
_cell.length_c   1.000
_cell.angle_alpha   90.00
_cell.angle_beta   90.00
_cell.angle_gamma   90.00
#
_symmetry.space_group_name_H-M   'P 1'
#
loop_
_entity.id
_entity.type
_entity.pdbx_description
1 polymer ?
#
loop_
_entity_poly.entity_id
_entity_poly.type
_entity_poly.pdbx_seq_one_letter_code
_entity_poly.pdbx_strand_id
1 'polypeptide(L)'
;MIDRGARNKVAEVTRHYLTGLATNFEFDDALFSLESHDPVIKAIRDQLWLLYDDLCEHKHEGVWAISVEQHEIVMRIMMFLKTDFEYQWPRVPSWYSASRPFIRLLTLGFGSRMLDRKFAFKDHENVWPFHNPEQLAQAKNNPT
;
A
#
# COMPACT_ATOMS: atom_id res chain seq x y z
N MET A 1 -2.55 -9.65 -14.62
CA MET A 1 -3.95 -9.52 -15.07
C MET A 1 -4.66 -8.60 -14.12
N ILE A 2 -5.35 -7.59 -14.65
CA ILE A 2 -6.11 -6.62 -13.86
C ILE A 2 -7.41 -7.27 -13.40
N ASP A 3 -7.70 -7.17 -12.11
CA ASP A 3 -8.97 -7.62 -11.53
C ASP A 3 -9.79 -6.41 -11.09
N ARG A 4 -10.66 -5.93 -11.99
CA ARG A 4 -11.48 -4.74 -11.75
C ARG A 4 -12.46 -4.94 -10.59
N GLY A 5 -13.01 -6.14 -10.43
CA GLY A 5 -13.94 -6.46 -9.35
C GLY A 5 -13.26 -6.36 -7.98
N ALA A 6 -12.09 -7.01 -7.86
CA ALA A 6 -11.28 -6.93 -6.64
C ALA A 6 -10.84 -5.50 -6.33
N ARG A 7 -10.35 -4.75 -7.33
CA ARG A 7 -9.93 -3.35 -7.12
C ARG A 7 -11.08 -2.47 -6.63
N ASN A 8 -12.26 -2.61 -7.22
CA ASN A 8 -13.46 -1.88 -6.81
C ASN A 8 -13.85 -2.23 -5.37
N LYS A 9 -13.79 -3.52 -5.02
CA LYS A 9 -14.11 -3.97 -3.65
C LYS A 9 -13.12 -3.41 -2.64
N VAL A 10 -11.82 -3.47 -2.90
CA VAL A 10 -10.79 -2.86 -2.04
C VAL A 10 -11.06 -1.36 -1.85
N ALA A 11 -11.38 -0.65 -2.93
CA ALA A 11 -11.68 0.78 -2.86
C ALA A 11 -12.95 1.08 -2.04
N GLU A 12 -13.97 0.23 -2.12
CA GLU A 12 -15.20 0.35 -1.33
C GLU A 12 -14.95 0.11 0.16
N VAL A 13 -14.32 -1.01 0.53
CA VAL A 13 -14.09 -1.37 1.94
C VAL A 13 -13.13 -0.39 2.61
N THR A 14 -12.13 0.09 1.88
CA THR A 14 -11.23 1.14 2.36
C THR A 14 -11.99 2.43 2.65
N ARG A 15 -12.93 2.83 1.79
CA ARG A 15 -13.78 4.01 2.06
C ARG A 15 -14.62 3.82 3.31
N HIS A 16 -15.27 2.67 3.48
CA HIS A 16 -16.09 2.40 4.67
C HIS A 16 -15.28 2.52 5.96
N TYR A 17 -14.07 1.96 5.99
CA TYR A 17 -13.17 2.08 7.14
C TYR A 17 -12.80 3.54 7.42
N LEU A 18 -12.30 4.27 6.42
CA LEU A 18 -11.86 5.67 6.58
C LEU A 18 -12.97 6.62 7.04
N THR A 19 -14.22 6.35 6.65
CA THR A 19 -15.38 7.14 7.06
C THR A 19 -15.99 6.69 8.40
N GLY A 20 -15.39 5.71 9.08
CA GLY A 20 -15.90 5.14 10.35
C GLY A 20 -17.19 4.32 10.21
N LEU A 21 -17.55 3.91 8.98
CA LEU A 21 -18.70 3.05 8.71
C LEU A 21 -18.42 1.59 9.04
N ALA A 22 -17.14 1.17 8.98
CA ALA A 22 -16.68 -0.16 9.35
C ALA A 22 -15.60 -0.09 10.44
N THR A 23 -15.49 -1.14 11.25
CA THR A 23 -14.36 -1.33 12.19
C THR A 23 -13.12 -1.83 11.44
N ASN A 24 -11.95 -1.76 12.09
CA ASN A 24 -10.71 -2.36 11.57
C ASN A 24 -10.84 -3.87 11.34
N PHE A 25 -11.58 -4.59 12.18
CA PHE A 25 -11.81 -6.03 12.02
C PHE A 25 -12.73 -6.34 10.83
N GLU A 26 -13.84 -5.61 10.68
CA GLU A 26 -14.71 -5.74 9.50
C GLU A 26 -13.95 -5.39 8.21
N PHE A 27 -13.06 -4.39 8.28
CA PHE A 27 -12.20 -4.01 7.17
C PHE A 27 -11.16 -5.10 6.84
N ASP A 28 -10.49 -5.67 7.83
CA ASP A 28 -9.52 -6.75 7.63
C ASP A 28 -10.17 -8.00 7.06
N ASP A 29 -11.29 -8.45 7.64
CA ASP A 29 -12.06 -9.60 7.16
C ASP A 29 -12.49 -9.43 5.70
N ALA A 30 -12.94 -8.22 5.34
CA ALA A 30 -13.34 -7.92 3.97
C ALA A 30 -12.16 -7.90 2.98
N LEU A 31 -10.95 -7.51 3.44
CA LEU A 31 -9.73 -7.57 2.62
C LEU A 31 -9.14 -8.99 2.55
N PHE A 32 -9.25 -9.78 3.61
CA PHE A 32 -8.69 -11.13 3.69
C PHE A 32 -9.51 -12.14 2.89
N SER A 33 -10.84 -12.00 2.91
CA SER A 33 -11.77 -12.82 2.12
C SER A 33 -11.70 -12.56 0.61
N LEU A 34 -10.98 -11.53 0.17
CA LEU A 34 -10.87 -11.19 -1.25
C LEU A 34 -9.79 -12.04 -1.94
N GLU A 35 -10.22 -12.97 -2.77
CA GLU A 35 -9.34 -13.75 -3.64
C GLU A 35 -9.12 -13.02 -4.97
N SER A 36 -7.87 -12.72 -5.31
CA SER A 36 -7.52 -12.12 -6.61
C SER A 36 -6.11 -12.49 -7.07
N HIS A 37 -5.97 -12.67 -8.39
CA HIS A 37 -4.68 -12.87 -9.04
C HIS A 37 -4.00 -11.56 -9.45
N ASP A 38 -4.66 -10.41 -9.25
CA ASP A 38 -4.07 -9.11 -9.51
C ASP A 38 -3.02 -8.78 -8.44
N PRO A 39 -1.73 -8.66 -8.82
CA PRO A 39 -0.66 -8.45 -7.85
C PRO A 39 -0.80 -7.16 -7.06
N VAL A 40 -1.56 -6.16 -7.55
CA VAL A 40 -1.82 -4.93 -6.79
C VAL A 40 -2.60 -5.21 -5.51
N ILE A 41 -3.53 -6.16 -5.53
CA ILE A 41 -4.46 -6.41 -4.42
C ILE A 41 -3.67 -6.87 -3.19
N LYS A 42 -2.74 -7.81 -3.40
CA LYS A 42 -1.83 -8.24 -2.33
C LYS A 42 -0.96 -7.10 -1.82
N ALA A 43 -0.34 -6.33 -2.71
CA ALA A 43 0.56 -5.24 -2.32
C ALA A 43 -0.17 -4.13 -1.55
N ILE A 44 -1.39 -3.79 -1.96
CA ILE A 44 -2.23 -2.82 -1.27
C ILE A 44 -2.69 -3.35 0.08
N ARG A 45 -3.14 -4.61 0.16
CA ARG A 45 -3.54 -5.23 1.43
C ARG A 45 -2.41 -5.20 2.46
N ASP A 46 -1.20 -5.59 2.05
CA ASP A 46 -0.01 -5.57 2.92
C ASP A 46 0.28 -4.14 3.44
N GLN A 47 -0.01 -3.11 2.62
CA GLN A 47 0.15 -1.71 3.02
C GLN A 47 -1.00 -1.20 3.91
N LEU A 48 -2.25 -1.61 3.65
CA LEU A 48 -3.43 -1.21 4.41
C LEU A 48 -3.45 -1.83 5.82
N TRP A 49 -2.82 -3.00 6.00
CA TRP A 49 -2.64 -3.62 7.33
C TRP A 49 -1.86 -2.72 8.30
N LEU A 50 -1.01 -1.83 7.79
CA LEU A 50 -0.22 -0.89 8.61
C LEU A 50 -1.01 0.32 9.12
N LEU A 51 -2.32 0.40 8.85
CA LEU A 51 -3.17 1.54 9.20
C LEU A 51 -3.90 1.40 10.53
N TYR A 52 -3.87 0.21 11.15
CA TYR A 52 -4.63 -0.06 12.36
C TYR A 52 -3.85 -0.92 13.35
N ASP A 53 -4.29 -0.87 14.61
CA ASP A 53 -3.93 -1.85 15.63
C ASP A 53 -4.79 -3.10 15.45
N ASP A 54 -4.16 -4.28 15.38
CA ASP A 54 -4.79 -5.58 15.20
C ASP A 54 -5.18 -6.25 16.54
N LEU A 55 -4.80 -5.66 17.67
CA LEU A 55 -5.06 -6.21 19.01
C LEU A 55 -6.41 -5.79 19.59
N CYS A 56 -7.02 -4.72 19.08
CA CYS A 56 -8.33 -4.26 19.53
C CYS A 56 -9.21 -3.76 18.40
N GLU A 57 -10.52 -3.99 18.53
CA GLU A 57 -11.49 -3.51 17.57
C GLU A 57 -11.75 -2.01 17.79
N HIS A 58 -11.64 -1.23 16.71
CA HIS A 58 -11.87 0.21 16.72
C HIS A 58 -12.35 0.70 15.35
N LYS A 59 -12.75 1.97 15.32
CA LYS A 59 -13.08 2.70 14.10
C LYS A 59 -12.02 3.76 13.84
N HIS A 60 -11.95 4.22 12.59
CA HIS A 60 -11.08 5.30 12.16
C HIS A 60 -11.52 6.66 12.75
N GLU A 61 -11.33 6.86 14.05
CA GLU A 61 -11.71 8.08 14.77
C GLU A 61 -10.82 8.31 16.01
N GLY A 62 -10.74 9.58 16.44
CA GLY A 62 -9.99 9.95 17.64
C GLY A 62 -8.52 9.52 17.58
N VAL A 63 -8.11 8.71 18.56
CA VAL A 63 -6.73 8.20 18.69
C VAL A 63 -6.35 7.19 17.60
N TRP A 64 -7.34 6.62 16.91
CA TRP A 64 -7.17 5.61 15.86
C TRP A 64 -7.24 6.20 14.45
N ALA A 65 -7.37 7.52 14.33
CA ALA A 65 -7.30 8.20 13.04
C ALA A 65 -5.88 8.09 12.46
N ILE A 66 -5.79 7.82 11.16
CA ILE A 66 -4.49 7.74 10.47
C ILE A 66 -3.80 9.11 10.41
N SER A 67 -2.47 9.08 10.33
CA SER A 67 -1.65 10.28 10.16
C SER A 67 -1.85 10.93 8.79
N VAL A 68 -1.40 12.19 8.64
CA VAL A 68 -1.46 12.91 7.36
C VAL A 68 -0.67 12.16 6.27
N GLU A 69 0.48 11.60 6.63
CA GLU A 69 1.33 10.83 5.72
C GLU A 69 0.66 9.52 5.28
N GLN A 70 0.02 8.82 6.21
CA GLN A 70 -0.76 7.62 5.90
C GLN A 70 -1.95 7.95 5.00
N HIS A 71 -2.65 9.05 5.29
CA HIS A 71 -3.76 9.51 4.48
C HIS A 71 -3.34 9.80 3.03
N GLU A 72 -2.18 10.43 2.80
CA GLU A 72 -1.67 10.67 1.44
C GLU A 72 -1.44 9.35 0.67
N ILE A 73 -0.82 8.37 1.32
CA ILE A 73 -0.58 7.04 0.74
C ILE A 73 -1.92 6.39 0.39
N VAL A 74 -2.90 6.42 1.29
CA VAL A 74 -4.21 5.82 1.07
C VAL A 74 -4.97 6.51 -0.05
N MET A 75 -4.94 7.83 -0.15
CA MET A 75 -5.55 8.55 -1.28
C MET A 75 -4.90 8.14 -2.61
N ARG A 76 -3.60 7.90 -2.63
CA ARG A 76 -2.89 7.45 -3.82
C ARG A 76 -3.22 6.00 -4.20
N ILE A 77 -3.37 5.12 -3.20
CA ILE A 77 -3.94 3.77 -3.39
C ILE A 77 -5.32 3.87 -4.05
N MET A 78 -6.20 4.68 -3.46
CA MET A 78 -7.58 4.88 -3.93
C MET A 78 -7.61 5.39 -5.38
N MET A 79 -6.72 6.31 -5.75
CA MET A 79 -6.56 6.76 -7.13
C MET A 79 -6.12 5.62 -8.05
N PHE A 80 -5.09 4.86 -7.67
CA PHE A 80 -4.58 3.77 -8.50
C PHE A 80 -5.62 2.67 -8.73
N LEU A 81 -6.38 2.30 -7.70
CA LEU A 81 -7.43 1.28 -7.78
C LEU A 81 -8.48 1.62 -8.84
N LYS A 82 -8.74 2.90 -9.11
CA LYS A 82 -9.64 3.35 -10.17
C LYS A 82 -9.05 3.30 -11.57
N THR A 83 -7.73 3.25 -11.71
CA THR A 83 -7.05 3.18 -13.02
C THR A 83 -7.00 1.75 -13.57
N ASP A 84 -6.89 1.63 -14.89
CA ASP A 84 -6.58 0.40 -15.63
C ASP A 84 -5.06 0.16 -15.79
N PHE A 85 -4.22 0.72 -14.92
CA PHE A 85 -2.79 0.43 -14.96
C PHE A 85 -2.47 -0.96 -14.42
N GLU A 86 -1.60 -1.68 -15.12
CA GLU A 86 -0.98 -2.88 -14.59
C GLU A 86 -0.02 -2.53 -13.45
N TYR A 87 -0.02 -3.33 -12.40
CA TYR A 87 0.86 -3.10 -11.26
C TYR A 87 2.26 -3.63 -11.54
N GLN A 88 3.22 -2.71 -11.58
CA GLN A 88 4.60 -2.98 -11.99
C GLN A 88 5.63 -2.50 -10.96
N TRP A 89 5.22 -2.22 -9.72
CA TRP A 89 6.14 -1.73 -8.70
C TRP A 89 7.28 -2.76 -8.46
N PRO A 90 8.54 -2.30 -8.35
CA PRO A 90 9.68 -3.19 -8.17
C PRO A 90 9.52 -4.02 -6.88
N ARG A 91 9.57 -5.34 -7.03
CA ARG A 91 9.62 -6.25 -5.89
C ARG A 91 11.03 -6.25 -5.31
N VAL A 92 11.11 -6.28 -3.99
CA VAL A 92 12.38 -6.53 -3.31
C VAL A 92 12.87 -7.93 -3.73
N PRO A 93 14.06 -8.05 -4.36
CA PRO A 93 14.54 -9.34 -4.80
C PRO A 93 14.78 -10.29 -3.63
N SER A 94 14.39 -11.57 -3.76
CA SER A 94 14.53 -12.56 -2.68
C SER A 94 15.97 -12.74 -2.21
N TRP A 95 16.94 -12.61 -3.12
CA TRP A 95 18.37 -12.67 -2.78
C TRP A 95 18.76 -11.52 -1.84
N TYR A 96 18.19 -10.33 -2.04
CA TYR A 96 18.48 -9.16 -1.21
C TYR A 96 17.89 -9.36 0.17
N SER A 97 16.64 -9.82 0.27
CA SER A 97 16.01 -10.14 1.55
C SER A 97 16.83 -11.17 2.36
N ALA A 98 17.35 -12.23 1.70
CA ALA A 98 18.15 -13.26 2.36
C ALA A 98 19.57 -12.78 2.74
N SER A 99 20.18 -11.92 1.92
CA SER A 99 21.55 -11.42 2.13
C SER A 99 21.63 -10.15 2.98
N ARG A 100 20.50 -9.46 3.21
CA ARG A 100 20.40 -8.22 3.99
C ARG A 100 21.13 -8.25 5.34
N PRO A 101 21.01 -9.28 6.20
CA PRO A 101 21.75 -9.31 7.47
C PRO A 101 23.28 -9.36 7.24
N PHE A 102 23.74 -10.11 6.24
CA PHE A 102 25.15 -10.18 5.88
C PHE A 102 25.66 -8.87 5.29
N ILE A 103 24.91 -8.23 4.39
CA ILE A 103 25.24 -6.91 3.84
C ILE A 103 25.30 -5.87 4.95
N ARG A 104 24.33 -5.87 5.88
CA ARG A 104 24.32 -4.96 7.03
C ARG A 104 25.55 -5.16 7.90
N LEU A 105 25.97 -6.40 8.14
CA LEU A 105 27.17 -6.72 8.92
C LEU A 105 28.44 -6.25 8.21
N LEU A 106 28.60 -6.57 6.92
CA LEU A 106 29.80 -6.24 6.12
C LEU A 106 29.95 -4.75 5.85
N THR A 107 28.84 -4.03 5.69
CA THR A 107 28.84 -2.59 5.36
C THR A 107 28.59 -1.69 6.57
N LEU A 108 28.62 -2.26 7.80
CA LEU A 108 28.26 -1.56 9.04
C LEU A 108 26.92 -0.82 8.94
N GLY A 109 25.98 -1.38 8.17
CA GLY A 109 24.65 -0.85 7.90
C GLY A 109 24.54 0.21 6.81
N PHE A 110 25.65 0.71 6.23
CA PHE A 110 25.60 1.73 5.18
C PHE A 110 25.04 1.19 3.85
N GLY A 111 25.50 0.01 3.42
CA GLY A 111 25.06 -0.62 2.16
C GLY A 111 23.59 -1.06 2.20
N SER A 112 23.13 -1.59 3.34
CA SER A 112 21.71 -1.90 3.53
C SER A 112 20.85 -0.64 3.52
N ARG A 113 21.30 0.49 4.11
CA ARG A 113 20.55 1.76 4.09
C ARG A 113 20.39 2.31 2.68
N MET A 114 21.44 2.25 1.85
CA MET A 114 21.39 2.73 0.47
C MET A 114 20.45 1.89 -0.40
N LEU A 115 20.48 0.56 -0.23
CA LEU A 115 19.60 -0.35 -0.96
C LEU A 115 18.16 -0.28 -0.45
N ASP A 116 17.96 -0.22 0.87
CA ASP A 116 16.63 -0.04 1.48
C ASP A 116 16.00 1.27 1.00
N ARG A 117 16.76 2.35 0.77
CA ARG A 117 16.25 3.62 0.22
C ARG A 117 15.57 3.45 -1.14
N LYS A 118 16.08 2.59 -2.02
CA LYS A 118 15.44 2.30 -3.33
C LYS A 118 14.06 1.64 -3.19
N PHE A 119 13.80 1.00 -2.05
CA PHE A 119 12.55 0.29 -1.76
C PHE A 119 11.74 0.98 -0.66
N ALA A 120 12.22 2.10 -0.12
CA ALA A 120 11.62 2.76 1.02
C ALA A 120 10.41 3.58 0.59
N PHE A 121 9.29 3.35 1.26
CA PHE A 121 8.07 4.12 1.04
C PHE A 121 8.18 5.62 1.42
N LYS A 122 9.26 5.99 2.12
CA LYS A 122 9.50 7.32 2.68
C LYS A 122 10.27 8.28 1.76
N ASP A 123 10.63 7.88 0.55
CA ASP A 123 11.23 8.81 -0.41
C ASP A 123 10.17 9.82 -0.89
N HIS A 124 10.50 11.10 -0.96
CA HIS A 124 9.59 12.16 -1.45
C HIS A 124 9.23 11.96 -2.93
N GLU A 125 10.10 11.25 -3.66
CA GLU A 125 9.87 10.85 -5.06
C GLU A 125 9.07 9.55 -5.18
N ASN A 126 8.70 8.93 -4.04
CA ASN A 126 7.91 7.71 -4.06
C ASN A 126 6.51 8.01 -4.60
N VAL A 127 6.14 7.35 -5.69
CA VAL A 127 4.83 7.44 -6.35
C VAL A 127 4.02 6.15 -6.22
N TRP A 128 4.46 5.18 -5.41
CA TRP A 128 3.74 3.93 -5.15
C TRP A 128 2.28 4.22 -4.83
N PRO A 129 1.30 3.48 -5.40
CA PRO A 129 1.47 2.24 -6.17
C PRO A 129 1.69 2.44 -7.69
N PHE A 130 1.80 3.67 -8.17
CA PHE A 130 2.12 3.97 -9.57
C PHE A 130 3.56 3.61 -9.89
N HIS A 131 3.87 3.19 -11.12
CA HIS A 131 5.25 2.87 -11.51
C HIS A 131 6.12 4.13 -11.65
N ASN A 132 5.54 5.22 -12.15
CA ASN A 132 6.27 6.47 -12.41
C ASN A 132 5.38 7.71 -12.14
N PRO A 133 5.99 8.91 -12.03
CA PRO A 133 5.25 10.15 -11.79
C PRO A 133 4.25 10.51 -12.89
N GLU A 134 4.49 10.08 -14.13
CA GLU A 134 3.61 10.33 -15.27
C GLU A 134 2.25 9.63 -15.11
N GLN A 135 2.25 8.36 -14.67
CA GLN A 135 1.02 7.63 -14.37
C GLN A 135 0.23 8.30 -13.24
N LEU A 136 0.92 8.77 -12.19
CA LEU A 136 0.27 9.53 -11.12
C LEU A 136 -0.35 10.83 -11.64
N ALA A 137 0.36 11.57 -12.49
CA ALA A 137 -0.16 12.79 -13.11
C ALA A 137 -1.37 12.49 -14.02
N GLN A 138 -1.32 11.41 -14.80
CA GLN A 138 -2.43 10.97 -15.66
C GLN A 138 -3.67 10.60 -14.84
N ALA A 139 -3.49 9.90 -13.71
CA ALA A 139 -4.58 9.57 -12.80
C ALA A 139 -5.21 10.81 -12.16
N LYS A 140 -4.40 11.82 -11.80
CA LYS A 140 -4.90 13.10 -11.28
C LYS A 140 -5.73 13.88 -12.30
N ASN A 141 -5.36 13.83 -13.57
CA ASN A 141 -6.05 14.56 -14.64
C ASN A 141 -7.34 13.87 -15.12
N ASN A 142 -7.54 12.59 -14.80
CA ASN A 142 -8.75 11.82 -15.15
C ASN A 142 -9.35 11.16 -13.90
N PRO A 143 -9.93 11.96 -12.98
CA PRO A 143 -10.62 11.40 -11.81
C PRO A 143 -11.89 10.69 -12.28
N THR A 144 -11.83 9.36 -12.36
CA THR A 144 -12.97 8.48 -12.64
C THR A 144 -13.79 8.22 -11.37
#